data_AF-A0A8T4HY57-F1
#
_entry.id   AF-A0A8T4HY57-F1
#
_cell.length_a   1.000
_cell.length_b   1.000
_cell.length_c   1.000
_cell.angle_alpha   90.00
_cell.angle_beta   90.00
_cell.angle_gamma   90.00
#
_symmetry.space_group_name_H-M   'P 1'
#
loop_
_entity.id
_entity.type
_entity.pdbx_description
1 polymer ?
#
loop_
_entity_poly.entity_id
_entity_poly.type
_entity_poly.pdbx_seq_one_letter_code
_entity_poly.pdbx_strand_id
1 'polypeptide(L)'
;FRDGRLHTGDLGFLHEGELYVTGRLDDMLSVGGRKVYASEIESAVDSLTHIRKGCAAVVEAGGSGGAQLVLLAEAMGKPRDFRPLAEEAASLAMDRAGVALAECLFLPRGTLPKTPSGKIQRFRCRSLLQDELLEPVARVALA
;
A
#
# COMPACT_ATOMS: atom_id res chain seq x y z
N PHE A 1 -12.62 19.90 11.30
CA PHE A 1 -13.67 20.06 12.31
C PHE A 1 -15.00 20.25 11.60
N ARG A 2 -16.08 19.61 12.07
CA ARG A 2 -17.46 19.86 11.64
C ARG A 2 -18.31 19.92 12.92
N ASP A 3 -19.13 20.95 13.05
CA ASP A 3 -20.02 21.16 14.19
C ASP A 3 -19.33 21.03 15.56
N GLY A 4 -18.18 21.68 15.72
CA GLY A 4 -17.40 21.66 16.96
C GLY A 4 -16.69 20.33 17.26
N ARG A 5 -16.73 19.36 16.34
CA ARG A 5 -16.12 18.04 16.50
C ARG A 5 -14.98 17.81 15.51
N LEU A 6 -13.90 17.17 15.97
CA LEU A 6 -12.82 16.69 15.12
C LEU A 6 -13.21 15.34 14.52
N HIS A 7 -13.27 15.26 13.19
CA HIS A 7 -13.38 13.99 12.49
C HIS A 7 -11.97 13.46 12.25
N THR A 8 -11.54 12.48 13.04
CA THR A 8 -10.15 11.98 13.03
C THR A 8 -9.83 11.13 11.79
N GLY A 9 -10.87 10.54 11.21
CA GLY A 9 -10.71 9.53 10.16
C GLY A 9 -10.31 8.16 10.70
N ASP A 10 -10.22 7.98 12.01
CA ASP A 10 -9.94 6.69 12.64
C ASP A 10 -11.25 5.89 12.81
N LEU A 11 -11.19 4.59 12.53
CA LEU A 11 -12.25 3.63 12.78
C LEU A 11 -12.09 3.05 14.18
N GLY A 12 -13.20 2.80 14.86
CA GLY A 12 -13.18 2.19 16.17
C GLY A 12 -14.57 1.92 16.72
N PHE A 13 -14.62 1.26 17.88
CA PHE A 13 -15.85 0.98 18.61
C PHE A 13 -15.64 1.19 20.10
N LEU A 14 -16.74 1.41 20.83
CA LEU A 14 -16.75 1.45 22.28
C LEU A 14 -17.11 0.08 22.83
N HIS A 15 -16.35 -0.40 23.80
CA HIS A 15 -16.64 -1.61 24.55
C HIS A 15 -16.30 -1.39 26.01
N GLU A 16 -17.27 -1.65 26.89
CA GLU A 16 -17.12 -1.47 28.35
C GLU A 16 -16.59 -0.08 28.78
N GLY A 17 -16.95 0.97 28.04
CA GLY A 17 -16.53 2.35 28.35
C GLY A 17 -15.16 2.74 27.78
N GLU A 18 -14.48 1.82 27.08
CA GLU A 18 -13.18 2.05 26.46
C GLU A 18 -13.29 2.14 24.93
N LEU A 19 -12.43 2.96 24.31
CA LEU A 19 -12.36 3.15 22.87
C LEU A 19 -11.30 2.22 22.26
N TYR A 20 -11.73 1.36 21.33
CA TYR A 20 -10.88 0.46 20.56
C TYR A 20 -10.73 0.99 19.14
N VAL A 21 -9.50 1.37 18.75
CA VAL A 21 -9.20 1.85 17.39
C VAL A 21 -8.86 0.66 16.50
N THR A 22 -9.58 0.50 15.39
CA THR A 22 -9.48 -0.65 14.48
C THR A 22 -8.83 -0.31 13.14
N GLY A 23 -8.63 0.97 12.82
CA GLY A 23 -7.94 1.39 11.60
C GLY A 23 -8.21 2.84 11.24
N ARG A 24 -8.00 3.20 9.97
CA ARG A 24 -8.41 4.49 9.40
C ARG A 24 -9.37 4.28 8.23
N LEU A 25 -10.35 5.17 8.12
CA LEU A 25 -11.31 5.20 7.01
C LEU A 25 -10.61 5.21 5.64
N ASP A 26 -9.47 5.91 5.54
CA ASP A 26 -8.73 6.07 4.28
C ASP A 26 -7.63 5.01 4.05
N ASP A 27 -7.54 3.98 4.91
CA ASP A 27 -6.60 2.86 4.77
C ASP A 27 -7.18 1.64 4.02
N MET A 28 -8.48 1.65 3.72
CA MET A 28 -9.12 0.56 2.98
C MET A 28 -9.05 0.78 1.47
N LEU A 29 -8.61 -0.26 0.75
CA LEU A 29 -8.64 -0.34 -0.70
C LEU A 29 -9.92 -1.03 -1.17
N SER A 30 -10.41 -0.64 -2.34
CA SER A 30 -11.60 -1.15 -2.99
C SER A 30 -11.23 -1.86 -4.28
N VAL A 31 -11.27 -3.19 -4.29
CA VAL A 31 -10.93 -4.01 -5.47
C VAL A 31 -11.92 -5.15 -5.62
N GLY A 32 -12.45 -5.35 -6.83
CA GLY A 32 -13.38 -6.45 -7.12
C GLY A 32 -14.63 -6.51 -6.22
N GLY A 33 -15.15 -5.35 -5.79
CA GLY A 33 -16.31 -5.27 -4.88
C GLY A 33 -16.00 -5.58 -3.41
N ARG A 34 -14.73 -5.78 -3.04
CA ARG A 34 -14.28 -6.05 -1.68
C ARG A 34 -13.53 -4.86 -1.09
N LYS A 35 -13.62 -4.70 0.24
CA LYS A 35 -12.79 -3.78 1.02
C LYS A 35 -11.68 -4.57 1.70
N VAL A 36 -10.44 -4.14 1.52
CA VAL A 36 -9.26 -4.76 2.14
C VAL A 36 -8.37 -3.70 2.77
N TYR A 37 -7.74 -4.02 3.90
CA TYR A 37 -6.79 -3.13 4.54
C TYR A 37 -5.44 -3.21 3.80
N ALA A 38 -4.97 -2.07 3.28
CA ALA A 38 -3.66 -2.01 2.63
C ALA A 38 -2.53 -2.47 3.57
N SER A 39 -2.67 -2.18 4.87
CA SER A 39 -1.69 -2.51 5.90
C SER A 39 -1.40 -4.01 6.05
N GLU A 40 -2.39 -4.87 5.78
CA GLU A 40 -2.20 -6.33 5.83
C GLU A 40 -1.20 -6.80 4.77
N ILE A 41 -1.30 -6.21 3.58
CA ILE A 41 -0.41 -6.51 2.45
C ILE A 41 0.95 -5.82 2.66
N GLU A 42 0.93 -4.53 3.00
CA GLU A 42 2.13 -3.71 3.22
C GLU A 42 3.02 -4.31 4.33
N SER A 43 2.43 -4.73 5.45
CA SER A 43 3.17 -5.35 6.57
C SER A 43 3.72 -6.73 6.22
N ALA A 44 3.06 -7.46 5.32
CA ALA A 44 3.56 -8.76 4.87
C ALA A 44 4.75 -8.58 3.92
N VAL A 45 4.64 -7.65 2.96
CA VAL A 45 5.72 -7.28 2.03
C VAL A 45 6.95 -6.74 2.77
N ASP A 46 6.76 -6.08 3.90
CA ASP A 46 7.84 -5.61 4.79
C ASP A 46 8.74 -6.74 5.34
N SER A 47 8.32 -8.00 5.25
CA SER A 47 9.14 -9.16 5.63
C SER A 47 10.13 -9.61 4.54
N LEU A 48 10.00 -9.08 3.32
CA LEU A 48 10.84 -9.46 2.19
C LEU A 48 12.24 -8.84 2.31
N THR A 49 13.28 -9.67 2.13
CA THR A 49 14.69 -9.25 2.34
C THR A 49 15.13 -8.08 1.45
N HIS A 50 14.55 -7.96 0.26
CA HIS A 50 14.89 -6.92 -0.72
C HIS A 50 13.97 -5.70 -0.67
N ILE A 51 13.08 -5.61 0.31
CA ILE A 51 12.21 -4.44 0.54
C ILE A 51 12.62 -3.73 1.81
N ARG A 52 12.73 -2.40 1.73
CA ARG A 52 13.02 -1.59 2.90
C ARG A 52 11.79 -1.54 3.79
N LYS A 53 11.92 -2.08 5.01
CA LYS A 53 10.85 -2.11 6.02
C LYS A 53 10.18 -0.73 6.22
N GLY A 54 8.86 -0.71 6.27
CA GLY A 54 8.02 0.48 6.41
C GLY A 54 8.04 1.38 5.18
N CYS A 55 8.48 0.87 4.03
CA CYS A 55 8.60 1.60 2.78
C CYS A 55 7.94 0.84 1.61
N ALA A 56 6.79 0.24 1.89
CA ALA A 56 5.86 -0.31 0.91
C ALA A 56 4.51 0.43 0.98
N ALA A 57 3.85 0.58 -0.16
CA ALA A 57 2.53 1.17 -0.29
C ALA A 57 1.73 0.40 -1.35
N VAL A 58 0.54 -0.07 -1.00
CA VAL A 58 -0.38 -0.69 -1.97
C VAL A 58 -1.43 0.35 -2.33
N VAL A 59 -1.55 0.66 -3.62
CA VAL A 59 -2.44 1.72 -4.12
C VAL A 59 -3.39 1.19 -5.18
N GLU A 60 -4.57 1.81 -5.26
CA GLU A 60 -5.49 1.60 -6.36
C GLU A 60 -4.96 2.30 -7.62
N ALA A 61 -4.93 1.57 -8.74
CA ALA A 61 -4.62 2.06 -10.08
C ALA A 61 -5.74 1.69 -11.06
N GLY A 62 -5.84 2.41 -12.17
CA GLY A 62 -6.84 2.15 -13.22
C GLY A 62 -8.05 3.10 -13.20
N GLY A 63 -8.79 3.09 -14.32
CA GLY A 63 -9.95 3.94 -14.58
C GLY A 63 -11.26 3.15 -14.65
N SER A 64 -12.13 3.47 -15.61
CA SER A 64 -13.52 2.97 -15.75
C SER A 64 -13.68 1.44 -15.83
N GLY A 65 -12.60 0.67 -16.05
CA GLY A 65 -12.59 -0.79 -16.06
C GLY A 65 -12.49 -1.47 -14.68
N GLY A 66 -12.40 -0.69 -13.59
CA GLY A 66 -12.28 -1.18 -12.22
C GLY A 66 -10.88 -0.95 -11.64
N ALA A 67 -10.83 -0.72 -10.33
CA ALA A 67 -9.57 -0.50 -9.63
C ALA A 67 -8.75 -1.81 -9.57
N GLN A 68 -7.50 -1.73 -10.01
CA GLN A 68 -6.46 -2.74 -9.81
C GLN A 68 -5.57 -2.31 -8.64
N LEU A 69 -4.85 -3.25 -8.03
CA LEU A 69 -3.88 -2.93 -6.98
C LEU A 69 -2.46 -2.95 -7.51
N VAL A 70 -1.70 -1.92 -7.19
CA VAL A 70 -0.28 -1.78 -7.53
C VAL A 70 0.52 -1.67 -6.24
N LEU A 71 1.60 -2.45 -6.14
CA LEU A 71 2.57 -2.33 -5.06
C LEU A 71 3.66 -1.33 -5.47
N LEU A 72 3.92 -0.37 -4.60
CA LEU A 72 5.07 0.53 -4.68
C LEU A 72 5.98 0.21 -3.49
N ALA A 73 7.24 -0.13 -3.73
CA ALA A 73 8.15 -0.50 -2.64
C ALA A 73 9.57 0.02 -2.86
N GLU A 74 10.16 0.61 -1.84
CA GLU A 74 11.58 1.00 -1.88
C GLU A 74 12.46 -0.27 -1.80
N ALA A 75 13.22 -0.54 -2.85
CA ALA A 75 14.06 -1.72 -2.92
C ALA A 75 15.38 -1.55 -2.15
N MET A 76 15.89 -2.65 -1.61
CA MET A 76 17.22 -2.75 -1.00
C MET A 76 18.13 -3.65 -1.84
N GLY A 77 19.37 -3.20 -2.00
CA GLY A 77 20.36 -3.85 -2.86
C GLY A 77 20.07 -3.61 -4.34
N LYS A 78 20.65 -4.46 -5.20
CA LYS A 78 20.46 -4.44 -6.65
C LYS A 78 20.26 -5.87 -7.16
N PRO A 79 19.07 -6.46 -6.95
CA PRO A 79 18.73 -7.75 -7.55
C PRO A 79 18.96 -7.71 -9.06
N ARG A 80 19.43 -8.81 -9.64
CA ARG A 80 19.56 -8.94 -11.10
C ARG A 80 18.19 -9.04 -11.78
N ASP A 81 17.22 -9.61 -11.06
CA ASP A 81 15.85 -9.78 -11.50
C ASP A 81 14.90 -9.52 -10.33
N PHE A 82 13.83 -8.77 -10.59
CA PHE A 82 12.80 -8.41 -9.64
C PHE A 82 11.54 -9.26 -9.77
N ARG A 83 11.43 -10.11 -10.80
CA ARG A 83 10.29 -11.00 -11.04
C ARG A 83 9.98 -11.90 -9.83
N PRO A 84 10.95 -12.64 -9.25
CA PRO A 84 10.65 -13.52 -8.11
C PRO A 84 10.16 -12.74 -6.90
N LEU A 85 10.73 -11.55 -6.66
CA LEU A 85 10.33 -10.69 -5.55
C LEU A 85 8.89 -10.15 -5.74
N ALA A 86 8.50 -9.83 -6.98
CA ALA A 86 7.14 -9.40 -7.29
C ALA A 86 6.13 -10.55 -7.14
N GLU A 87 6.50 -11.77 -7.55
CA GLU A 87 5.67 -12.97 -7.39
C GLU A 87 5.49 -13.33 -5.91
N GLU A 88 6.55 -13.23 -5.11
CA GLU A 88 6.48 -13.44 -3.66
C GLU A 88 5.58 -12.40 -2.98
N ALA A 89 5.70 -11.12 -3.36
CA ALA A 89 4.81 -10.06 -2.89
C ALA A 89 3.34 -10.29 -3.30
N ALA A 90 3.10 -10.79 -4.52
CA ALA A 90 1.77 -11.14 -4.99
C ALA A 90 1.17 -12.32 -4.23
N SER A 91 1.97 -13.35 -3.92
CA SER A 91 1.55 -14.47 -3.07
C SER A 91 1.15 -13.98 -1.69
N LEU A 92 1.96 -13.10 -1.07
CA LEU A 92 1.64 -12.51 0.23
C LEU A 92 0.35 -11.69 0.21
N ALA A 93 0.10 -10.92 -0.86
CA ALA A 93 -1.15 -10.17 -1.02
C ALA A 93 -2.37 -11.09 -1.10
N MET A 94 -2.23 -12.21 -1.83
CA MET A 94 -3.27 -13.24 -1.92
C MET A 94 -3.50 -13.92 -0.57
N ASP A 95 -2.43 -14.33 0.13
CA ASP A 95 -2.53 -15.06 1.40
C ASP A 95 -3.11 -14.20 2.52
N ARG A 96 -2.77 -12.89 2.56
CA ARG A 96 -3.16 -11.99 3.65
C ARG A 96 -4.49 -11.29 3.43
N ALA A 97 -4.82 -10.97 2.19
CA ALA A 97 -6.00 -10.16 1.87
C ALA A 97 -6.89 -10.78 0.77
N GLY A 98 -6.47 -11.88 0.13
CA GLY A 98 -7.22 -12.54 -0.93
C GLY A 98 -7.41 -11.65 -2.16
N VAL A 99 -6.40 -10.85 -2.50
CA VAL A 99 -6.43 -9.91 -3.62
C VAL A 99 -5.18 -10.06 -4.48
N ALA A 100 -5.34 -9.89 -5.79
CA ALA A 100 -4.23 -9.88 -6.74
C ALA A 100 -3.61 -8.49 -6.84
N LEU A 101 -2.28 -8.47 -6.99
CA LEU A 101 -1.55 -7.30 -7.45
C LEU A 101 -1.43 -7.37 -8.98
N ALA A 102 -1.69 -6.26 -9.67
CA ALA A 102 -1.52 -6.16 -11.12
C ALA A 102 -0.08 -5.80 -11.50
N GLU A 103 0.61 -5.05 -10.64
CA GLU A 103 1.97 -4.58 -10.93
C GLU A 103 2.72 -4.28 -9.64
N CYS A 104 4.04 -4.47 -9.68
CA CYS A 104 4.98 -4.04 -8.65
C CYS A 104 5.99 -3.05 -9.22
N LEU A 105 6.08 -1.86 -8.62
CA LEU A 105 7.13 -0.87 -8.89
C LEU A 105 8.13 -0.89 -7.74
N PHE A 106 9.37 -1.20 -8.08
CA PHE A 106 10.50 -1.14 -7.16
C PHE A 106 11.19 0.21 -7.33
N LEU A 107 11.25 0.98 -6.26
CA LEU A 107 11.67 2.38 -6.25
C LEU A 107 13.03 2.55 -5.55
N PRO A 108 13.79 3.60 -5.90
CA PRO A 108 14.93 4.02 -5.10
C PRO A 108 14.55 4.34 -3.64
N ARG A 109 15.54 4.32 -2.74
CA ARG A 109 15.35 4.74 -1.36
C ARG A 109 14.97 6.23 -1.29
N GLY A 110 13.99 6.55 -0.45
CA GLY A 110 13.55 7.93 -0.20
C GLY A 110 12.54 8.45 -1.23
N THR A 111 12.07 7.61 -2.15
CA THR A 111 11.07 7.98 -3.15
C THR A 111 9.66 8.06 -2.55
N LEU A 112 9.29 7.17 -1.62
CA LEU A 112 7.93 7.14 -1.11
C LEU A 112 7.69 8.30 -0.12
N PRO A 113 6.63 9.13 -0.33
CA PRO A 113 6.32 10.22 0.58
C PRO A 113 5.90 9.70 1.95
N LYS A 114 6.51 10.25 3.00
CA LYS A 114 6.26 9.88 4.40
C LYS A 114 5.95 11.11 5.24
N THR A 115 5.13 10.95 6.27
CA THR A 115 4.96 11.94 7.32
C THR A 115 6.26 12.14 8.10
N PRO A 116 6.42 13.23 8.87
CA PRO A 116 7.57 13.41 9.77
C PRO A 116 7.75 12.26 10.77
N SER A 117 6.65 11.60 11.16
CA SER A 117 6.66 10.39 12.01
C SER A 117 6.99 9.10 11.27
N GLY A 118 7.30 9.17 9.97
CA GLY A 118 7.70 8.04 9.16
C GLY A 118 6.56 7.14 8.67
N LYS A 119 5.31 7.61 8.65
CA LYS A 119 4.18 6.87 8.07
C LYS A 119 4.06 7.15 6.58
N ILE A 120 3.78 6.12 5.78
CA ILE A 120 3.56 6.25 4.34
C ILE A 120 2.33 7.14 4.07
N GLN A 121 2.48 8.11 3.15
CA GLN A 121 1.38 8.96 2.69
C GLN A 121 0.74 8.35 1.43
N ARG A 122 -0.01 7.25 1.60
CA ARG A 122 -0.55 6.43 0.49
C ARG A 122 -1.31 7.23 -0.58
N PHE A 123 -2.11 8.21 -0.16
CA PHE A 123 -2.81 9.10 -1.09
C PHE A 123 -1.82 9.81 -2.04
N ARG A 124 -0.69 10.31 -1.52
CA ARG A 124 0.35 10.94 -2.34
C ARG A 124 1.07 9.93 -3.21
N CYS A 125 1.31 8.71 -2.72
CA CYS A 125 1.87 7.64 -3.54
C CYS A 125 0.97 7.33 -4.75
N ARG A 126 -0.36 7.29 -4.54
CA ARG A 126 -1.35 7.11 -5.60
C ARG A 126 -1.31 8.26 -6.61
N SER A 127 -1.26 9.52 -6.14
CA SER A 127 -1.12 10.67 -7.04
C SER A 127 0.17 10.61 -7.86
N LEU A 128 1.31 10.30 -7.23
CA LEU A 128 2.58 10.15 -7.95
C LEU A 128 2.53 9.05 -9.01
N LEU A 129 1.85 7.94 -8.74
CA LEU A 129 1.64 6.87 -9.72
C LEU A 129 0.74 7.34 -10.88
N GLN A 130 -0.37 8.04 -10.59
CA GLN A 130 -1.33 8.55 -11.58
C GLN A 130 -0.74 9.64 -12.47
N ASP A 131 0.10 10.50 -11.90
CA ASP A 131 0.77 11.60 -12.60
C ASP A 131 2.07 11.14 -13.30
N GLU A 132 2.39 9.84 -13.23
CA GLU A 132 3.60 9.24 -13.81
C GLU A 132 4.92 9.88 -13.31
N LEU A 133 4.93 10.34 -12.05
CA LEU A 133 6.07 11.02 -11.41
C LEU A 133 6.99 10.08 -10.62
N LEU A 134 6.85 8.77 -10.79
CA LEU A 134 7.70 7.75 -10.16
C LEU A 134 8.75 7.25 -11.16
N GLU A 135 10.01 7.23 -10.73
CA GLU A 135 11.13 6.66 -11.49
C GLU A 135 11.56 5.32 -10.86
N PRO A 136 10.91 4.19 -11.21
CA PRO A 136 11.25 2.90 -10.65
C PRO A 136 12.59 2.37 -11.20
N VAL A 137 13.34 1.66 -10.35
CA VAL A 137 14.49 0.87 -10.79
C VAL A 137 14.06 -0.41 -11.51
N ALA A 138 12.85 -0.89 -11.24
CA ALA A 138 12.21 -1.98 -11.96
C ALA A 138 10.68 -1.87 -11.88
N ARG A 139 10.02 -2.24 -12.98
CA ARG A 139 8.56 -2.35 -13.08
C ARG A 139 8.23 -3.76 -13.52
N VAL A 140 7.36 -4.42 -12.78
CA VAL A 140 7.04 -5.84 -12.97
C VAL A 140 5.52 -6.02 -13.02
N ALA A 141 4.98 -6.18 -14.23
CA ALA A 141 3.57 -6.52 -14.44
C ALA A 141 3.30 -7.98 -14.07
N LEU A 142 2.23 -8.24 -13.33
CA LEU A 142 1.77 -9.55 -12.90
C LEU A 142 0.56 -9.95 -13.76
N ALA A 143 0.60 -11.16 -14.32
CA ALA A 143 -0.42 -11.68 -15.24
C ALA A 143 -1.60 -12.29 -14.48
#